data_AF-A0A0S6UWE1-F1
#
_entry.id   AF-A0A0S6UWE1-F1
#
_cell.length_a   1.000
_cell.length_b   1.000
_cell.length_c   1.000
_cell.angle_alpha   90.00
_cell.angle_beta   90.00
_cell.angle_gamma   90.00
#
_symmetry.space_group_name_H-M   'P 1'
#
loop_
_entity.id
_entity.type
_entity.pdbx_description
1 polymer ?
#
loop_
_entity_poly.entity_id
_entity_poly.type
_entity_poly.pdbx_seq_one_letter_code
_entity_poly.pdbx_strand_id
1 'polypeptide(L)'
;MPLLSLTQVLALTGTPFQKFQTLRRRDQIAMAFGRRTAAASLDYIPADCVGMMLVDALGEAYGGKLTFPAQLVRVYGDTWLECVAHAEAGLMETNAQDVSFCVIDCERESDGKAGHMVMGTMGNNEQTLSVVQHMMQQPGWFQRRMNCVNVSLIIRRIRRAANDYNEHKPVEEQIDLSTPFMPFPGTDEYKTLMDADYFKQRDKAVDEVNKLKRREQDAAKFGDKARALVLQ
;
A
#
# COMPACT_ATOMS: atom_id res chain seq x y z
N MET A 1 -14.16 9.85 -0.15
CA MET A 1 -12.80 9.89 0.43
C MET A 1 -12.07 11.15 -0.04
N PRO A 2 -11.33 11.86 0.84
CA PRO A 2 -10.60 13.06 0.48
C PRO A 2 -9.45 12.74 -0.49
N LEU A 3 -9.17 13.68 -1.40
CA LEU A 3 -8.02 13.61 -2.28
C LEU A 3 -6.86 14.38 -1.64
N LEU A 4 -5.67 13.78 -1.68
CA LEU A 4 -4.43 14.34 -1.17
C LEU A 4 -3.51 14.70 -2.33
N SER A 5 -2.88 15.86 -2.25
CA SER A 5 -1.75 16.19 -3.12
C SER A 5 -0.52 15.37 -2.75
N LEU A 6 0.44 15.28 -3.68
CA LEU A 6 1.73 14.65 -3.39
C LEU A 6 2.42 15.26 -2.15
N THR A 7 2.42 16.59 -2.03
CA THR A 7 3.05 17.28 -0.90
C THR A 7 2.45 16.85 0.43
N GLN A 8 1.11 16.72 0.48
CA GLN A 8 0.41 16.24 1.67
C GLN A 8 0.79 14.78 1.96
N VAL A 9 0.82 13.89 0.96
CA VAL A 9 1.25 12.49 1.17
C VAL A 9 2.66 12.39 1.73
N LEU A 10 3.61 13.15 1.18
CA LEU A 10 5.00 13.13 1.67
C LEU A 10 5.10 13.67 3.10
N ALA A 11 4.32 14.69 3.44
CA ALA A 11 4.25 15.22 4.80
C ALA A 11 3.65 14.21 5.79
N LEU A 12 2.53 13.58 5.43
CA LEU A 12 1.83 12.61 6.29
C LEU A 12 2.63 11.33 6.53
N THR A 13 3.40 10.89 5.55
CA THR A 13 4.17 9.64 5.61
C THR A 13 5.61 9.86 6.07
N GLY A 14 6.11 11.10 6.05
CA GLY A 14 7.54 11.40 6.23
C GLY A 14 8.43 10.82 5.12
N THR A 15 7.87 10.36 4.01
CA THR A 15 8.64 9.72 2.93
C THR A 15 9.42 10.77 2.14
N PRO A 16 10.76 10.64 2.01
CA PRO A 16 11.52 11.54 1.15
C PRO A 16 11.08 11.44 -0.32
N PHE A 17 11.00 12.58 -1.02
CA PHE A 17 10.54 12.61 -2.41
C PHE A 17 11.31 11.67 -3.35
N GLN A 18 12.63 11.53 -3.18
CA GLN A 18 13.45 10.60 -3.97
C GLN A 18 13.06 9.13 -3.75
N LYS A 19 12.74 8.77 -2.51
CA LYS A 19 12.26 7.42 -2.14
C LYS A 19 10.90 7.16 -2.78
N PHE A 20 9.99 8.12 -2.68
CA PHE A 20 8.69 8.09 -3.36
C PHE A 20 8.84 7.92 -4.89
N GLN A 21 9.69 8.72 -5.53
CA GLN A 21 9.95 8.61 -6.97
C GLN A 21 10.48 7.23 -7.36
N THR A 22 11.35 6.65 -6.54
CA THR A 22 11.90 5.31 -6.78
C THR A 22 10.82 4.24 -6.71
N LEU A 23 9.97 4.28 -5.69
CA LEU A 23 8.81 3.39 -5.56
C LEU A 23 7.83 3.59 -6.73
N ARG A 24 7.57 4.84 -7.13
CA ARG A 24 6.66 5.15 -8.24
C ARG A 24 7.20 4.65 -9.59
N ARG A 25 8.50 4.82 -9.86
CA ARG A 25 9.14 4.40 -11.12
C ARG A 25 9.14 2.89 -11.30
N ARG A 26 9.13 2.13 -10.20
CA ARG A 26 9.10 0.67 -10.20
C ARG A 26 7.69 0.10 -10.10
N ASP A 27 6.67 0.95 -10.24
CA ASP A 27 5.24 0.63 -10.06
C ASP A 27 4.99 -0.11 -8.74
N GLN A 28 5.69 0.33 -7.70
CA GLN A 28 5.79 -0.31 -6.40
C GLN A 28 4.99 0.42 -5.32
N ILE A 29 4.39 1.57 -5.66
CA ILE A 29 3.46 2.25 -4.75
C ILE A 29 2.12 1.54 -4.81
N ALA A 30 1.60 1.21 -3.64
CA ALA A 30 0.22 0.78 -3.49
C ALA A 30 -0.68 1.95 -3.86
N MET A 31 -1.25 1.90 -5.06
CA MET A 31 -2.41 2.74 -5.38
C MET A 31 -3.61 1.96 -4.85
N ALA A 32 -4.05 2.32 -3.64
CA ALA A 32 -5.20 1.75 -2.96
C ALA A 32 -6.40 1.67 -3.92
N PHE A 33 -6.52 2.70 -4.77
CA PHE A 33 -7.46 2.71 -5.86
C PHE A 33 -6.82 2.87 -7.24
N GLY A 34 -6.71 1.78 -7.99
CA GLY A 34 -6.39 1.77 -9.42
C GLY A 34 -7.18 2.83 -10.18
N ARG A 35 -6.48 3.87 -10.63
CA ARG A 35 -7.10 5.05 -11.22
C ARG A 35 -7.28 4.84 -12.70
N ARG A 36 -8.50 5.06 -13.18
CA ARG A 36 -8.95 4.80 -14.55
C ARG A 36 -8.33 5.74 -15.61
N THR A 37 -7.62 6.80 -15.21
CA THR A 37 -7.03 7.77 -16.16
C THR A 37 -5.63 8.22 -15.73
N ALA A 38 -4.79 8.55 -16.71
CA ALA A 38 -3.42 9.02 -16.49
C ALA A 38 -3.34 10.34 -15.70
N ALA A 39 -4.33 11.24 -15.85
CA ALA A 39 -4.41 12.49 -15.08
C ALA A 39 -4.73 12.24 -13.60
N ALA A 40 -5.57 11.23 -13.30
CA ALA A 40 -5.87 10.84 -11.93
C ALA A 40 -4.64 10.27 -11.19
N SER A 41 -3.54 9.92 -11.88
CA SER A 41 -2.29 9.45 -11.25
C SER A 41 -1.52 10.50 -10.44
N LEU A 42 -2.06 11.72 -10.30
CA LEU A 42 -1.45 12.82 -9.55
C LEU A 42 -2.11 13.10 -8.20
N ASP A 43 -3.36 12.69 -8.00
CA ASP A 43 -3.99 12.78 -6.68
C ASP A 43 -3.73 11.48 -5.92
N TYR A 44 -3.86 11.51 -4.60
CA TYR A 44 -3.69 10.38 -3.69
C TYR A 44 -4.90 10.31 -2.77
N ILE A 45 -5.04 9.24 -2.03
CA ILE A 45 -6.03 9.12 -0.96
C ILE A 45 -5.36 8.67 0.34
N PRO A 46 -6.03 8.79 1.49
CA PRO A 46 -5.43 8.41 2.78
C PRO A 46 -4.94 6.96 2.85
N ALA A 47 -5.61 6.00 2.20
CA ALA A 47 -5.14 4.62 2.17
C ALA A 47 -3.82 4.45 1.40
N ASP A 48 -3.49 5.32 0.43
CA ASP A 48 -2.18 5.29 -0.23
C ASP A 48 -1.04 5.59 0.77
N CYS A 49 -1.31 6.47 1.76
CA CYS A 49 -0.35 6.75 2.85
C CYS A 49 -0.12 5.51 3.72
N VAL A 50 -1.16 4.73 4.01
CA VAL A 50 -1.03 3.45 4.72
C VAL A 50 -0.16 2.49 3.93
N GLY A 51 -0.44 2.31 2.64
CA GLY A 51 0.36 1.47 1.76
C GLY A 51 1.84 1.85 1.77
N MET A 52 2.16 3.15 1.69
CA MET A 52 3.55 3.63 1.77
C MET A 52 4.21 3.32 3.12
N MET A 53 3.50 3.53 4.24
CA MET A 53 4.03 3.24 5.57
C MET A 53 4.18 1.74 5.83
N LEU A 54 3.34 0.90 5.22
CA LEU A 54 3.51 -0.56 5.22
C LEU A 54 4.79 -0.98 4.49
N VAL A 55 5.06 -0.39 3.32
CA VAL A 55 6.31 -0.66 2.58
C VAL A 55 7.53 -0.31 3.40
N ASP A 56 7.48 0.81 4.13
CA ASP A 56 8.58 1.26 4.96
C ASP A 56 8.79 0.35 6.17
N ALA A 57 7.73 0.04 6.92
CA ALA A 57 7.80 -0.86 8.08
C ALA A 57 8.28 -2.26 7.70
N LEU A 58 7.80 -2.82 6.60
CA LEU A 58 8.30 -4.09 6.07
C LEU A 58 9.73 -3.93 5.55
N GLY A 59 10.07 -2.80 4.90
CA GLY A 59 11.43 -2.49 4.46
C GLY A 59 12.47 -2.69 5.54
N GLU A 60 12.19 -2.21 6.76
CA GLU A 60 13.04 -2.42 7.94
C GLU A 60 13.22 -3.91 8.26
N ALA A 61 12.12 -4.68 8.29
CA ALA A 61 12.14 -6.12 8.54
C ALA A 61 12.86 -6.96 7.45
N TYR A 62 12.94 -6.44 6.22
CA TYR A 62 13.64 -7.06 5.09
C TYR A 62 15.03 -6.42 4.84
N GLY A 63 15.63 -5.80 5.85
CA GLY A 63 17.02 -5.32 5.82
C GLY A 63 17.22 -4.03 5.03
N GLY A 64 16.26 -3.10 5.11
CA GLY A 64 16.28 -1.82 4.42
C GLY A 64 15.94 -1.89 2.92
N LYS A 65 15.50 -3.05 2.43
CA LYS A 65 15.14 -3.26 1.02
C LYS A 65 13.66 -2.95 0.80
N LEU A 66 13.37 -2.05 -0.14
CA LEU A 66 11.98 -1.63 -0.41
C LEU A 66 11.30 -2.40 -1.54
N THR A 67 12.08 -2.95 -2.49
CA THR A 67 11.54 -3.58 -3.71
C THR A 67 10.54 -4.70 -3.40
N PHE A 68 10.92 -5.64 -2.51
CA PHE A 68 10.09 -6.78 -2.17
C PHE A 68 8.88 -6.40 -1.31
N PRO A 69 9.02 -5.63 -0.21
CA PRO A 69 7.89 -5.08 0.53
C PRO A 69 6.88 -4.33 -0.33
N ALA A 70 7.37 -3.51 -1.26
CA ALA A 70 6.51 -2.76 -2.15
C ALA A 70 5.73 -3.64 -3.12
N GLN A 71 6.35 -4.74 -3.59
CA GLN A 71 5.65 -5.76 -4.35
C GLN A 71 4.59 -6.49 -3.50
N LEU A 72 4.90 -6.84 -2.25
CA LEU A 72 3.93 -7.46 -1.33
C LEU A 72 2.71 -6.57 -1.12
N VAL A 73 2.91 -5.31 -0.72
CA VAL A 73 1.81 -4.37 -0.47
C VAL A 73 0.98 -4.13 -1.74
N ARG A 74 1.62 -4.12 -2.92
CA ARG A 74 0.88 -4.01 -4.19
C ARG A 74 0.04 -5.26 -4.48
N VAL A 75 0.64 -6.45 -4.41
CA VAL A 75 0.02 -7.72 -4.78
C VAL A 75 -1.13 -8.04 -3.82
N TYR A 76 -0.88 -7.94 -2.51
CA TYR A 76 -1.86 -8.22 -1.45
C TYR A 76 -2.65 -6.97 -1.07
N GLY A 77 -3.02 -6.19 -2.10
CA GLY A 77 -3.75 -4.92 -1.97
C GLY A 77 -5.06 -5.09 -1.23
N ASP A 78 -5.82 -6.09 -1.63
CA ASP A 78 -7.06 -6.53 -1.00
C ASP A 78 -6.90 -6.77 0.51
N THR A 79 -5.88 -7.53 0.89
CA THR A 79 -5.69 -7.97 2.27
C THR A 79 -5.38 -6.80 3.20
N TRP A 80 -4.48 -5.89 2.80
CA TRP A 80 -4.17 -4.75 3.67
C TRP A 80 -5.25 -3.66 3.61
N LEU A 81 -5.97 -3.50 2.49
CA LEU A 81 -7.12 -2.58 2.42
C LEU A 81 -8.27 -3.06 3.30
N GLU A 82 -8.51 -4.37 3.37
CA GLU A 82 -9.40 -4.99 4.34
C GLU A 82 -8.94 -4.70 5.77
N CYS A 83 -7.63 -4.83 6.06
CA CYS A 83 -7.09 -4.44 7.36
C CYS A 83 -7.36 -2.95 7.69
N VAL A 84 -7.26 -2.05 6.71
CA VAL A 84 -7.56 -0.62 6.90
C VAL A 84 -9.04 -0.42 7.21
N ALA A 85 -9.94 -1.08 6.48
CA ALA A 85 -11.38 -0.99 6.70
C ALA A 85 -11.76 -1.48 8.11
N HIS A 86 -11.22 -2.63 8.54
CA HIS A 86 -11.42 -3.14 9.89
C HIS A 86 -10.81 -2.24 10.97
N ALA A 87 -9.63 -1.68 10.73
CA ALA A 87 -8.99 -0.75 11.66
C ALA A 87 -9.81 0.54 11.83
N GLU A 88 -10.31 1.12 10.75
CA GLU A 88 -11.17 2.32 10.78
C GLU A 88 -12.50 2.05 11.50
N ALA A 89 -13.13 0.90 11.28
CA ALA A 89 -14.32 0.50 12.01
C ALA A 89 -14.04 0.36 13.51
N GLY A 90 -12.92 -0.28 13.87
CA GLY A 90 -12.50 -0.45 15.26
C GLY A 90 -12.18 0.86 15.97
N LEU A 91 -11.65 1.88 15.29
CA LEU A 91 -11.40 3.19 15.91
C LEU A 91 -12.66 3.90 16.41
N MET A 92 -13.86 3.46 15.98
CA MET A 92 -15.15 3.97 16.46
C MET A 92 -15.64 3.27 17.74
N GLU A 93 -15.00 2.17 18.15
CA GLU A 93 -15.40 1.34 19.28
C GLU A 93 -14.41 1.46 20.45
N THR A 94 -14.92 1.57 21.68
CA THR A 94 -14.11 1.84 22.88
C THR A 94 -13.15 0.71 23.28
N ASN A 95 -13.31 -0.50 22.73
CA ASN A 95 -12.51 -1.69 23.07
C ASN A 95 -12.01 -2.45 21.82
N ALA A 96 -11.90 -1.78 20.67
CA ALA A 96 -11.45 -2.45 19.46
C ALA A 96 -10.02 -2.98 19.60
N GLN A 97 -9.84 -4.19 19.10
CA GLN A 97 -8.52 -4.79 18.95
C GLN A 97 -7.74 -4.09 17.84
N ASP A 98 -6.43 -3.98 18.01
CA ASP A 98 -5.58 -3.51 16.92
C ASP A 98 -5.60 -4.51 15.76
N VAL A 99 -5.58 -3.97 14.55
CA VAL A 99 -5.56 -4.74 13.31
C VAL A 99 -4.16 -4.70 12.74
N SER A 100 -3.63 -5.86 12.36
CA SER A 100 -2.28 -5.98 11.79
C SER A 100 -2.31 -6.65 10.42
N PHE A 101 -1.41 -6.21 9.54
CA PHE A 101 -1.08 -6.86 8.29
C PHE A 101 0.17 -7.71 8.50
N CYS A 102 0.06 -9.03 8.31
CA CYS A 102 1.12 -9.97 8.60
C CYS A 102 1.61 -10.67 7.34
N VAL A 103 2.94 -10.74 7.20
CA VAL A 103 3.65 -11.48 6.15
C VAL A 103 4.39 -12.63 6.82
N ILE A 104 4.10 -13.84 6.38
CA ILE A 104 4.68 -15.08 6.88
C ILE A 104 5.58 -15.62 5.77
N ASP A 105 6.88 -15.68 6.05
CA ASP A 105 7.85 -16.29 5.15
C ASP A 105 7.86 -17.80 5.43
N CYS A 106 7.60 -18.59 4.40
CA CYS A 106 7.51 -20.04 4.47
C CYS A 106 8.61 -20.67 3.61
N GLU A 107 9.00 -21.90 3.95
CA GLU A 107 9.90 -22.70 3.14
C GLU A 107 9.34 -24.12 2.98
N ARG A 108 9.44 -24.63 1.75
CA ARG A 108 8.99 -25.98 1.43
C ARG A 108 10.05 -27.00 1.83
N GLU A 109 9.67 -27.99 2.63
CA GLU A 109 10.56 -29.03 3.15
C GLU A 109 11.24 -29.86 2.05
N SER A 110 10.54 -30.10 0.94
CA SER A 110 11.02 -31.01 -0.11
C SER A 110 12.15 -30.45 -0.97
N ASP A 111 12.20 -29.13 -1.18
CA ASP A 111 13.19 -28.50 -2.08
C ASP A 111 13.71 -27.13 -1.61
N GLY A 112 13.40 -26.72 -0.37
CA GLY A 112 13.86 -25.46 0.20
C GLY A 112 13.30 -24.21 -0.48
N LYS A 113 12.26 -24.34 -1.33
CA LYS A 113 11.68 -23.18 -2.00
C LYS A 113 10.99 -22.25 -1.01
N ALA A 114 11.33 -20.96 -1.10
CA ALA A 114 10.68 -19.91 -0.34
C ALA A 114 9.29 -19.59 -0.90
N GLY A 115 8.36 -19.35 0.00
CA GLY A 115 7.01 -18.85 -0.27
C GLY A 115 6.62 -17.79 0.74
N HIS A 116 5.55 -17.08 0.45
CA HIS A 116 5.00 -16.07 1.34
C HIS A 116 3.50 -16.28 1.49
N MET A 117 3.02 -16.21 2.73
CA MET A 117 1.61 -16.11 3.05
C MET A 117 1.35 -14.75 3.66
N VAL A 118 0.19 -14.19 3.37
CA VAL A 118 -0.21 -12.87 3.86
C VAL A 118 -1.60 -12.97 4.46
N MET A 119 -1.80 -12.33 5.60
CA MET A 119 -3.10 -12.29 6.27
C MET A 119 -3.29 -10.99 7.04
N GLY A 120 -4.55 -10.58 7.17
CA GLY A 120 -4.99 -9.64 8.19
C GLY A 120 -5.32 -10.35 9.49
N THR A 121 -5.05 -9.72 10.62
CA THR A 121 -5.38 -10.25 11.95
C THR A 121 -5.94 -9.16 12.84
N MET A 122 -6.94 -9.50 13.64
CA MET A 122 -7.52 -8.67 14.68
C MET A 122 -7.11 -9.29 16.01
N GLY A 123 -6.30 -8.58 16.79
CA GLY A 123 -5.78 -9.12 18.04
C GLY A 123 -4.31 -8.80 18.28
N ASN A 124 -3.84 -9.20 19.45
CA ASN A 124 -2.42 -9.02 19.80
C ASN A 124 -1.52 -10.04 19.07
N ASN A 125 -0.21 -9.86 19.18
CA ASN A 125 0.78 -10.72 18.52
C ASN A 125 0.64 -12.21 18.91
N GLU A 126 0.23 -12.51 20.14
CA GLU A 126 0.06 -13.89 20.62
C GLU A 126 -1.13 -14.59 19.95
N GLN A 127 -2.27 -13.91 19.85
CA GLN A 127 -3.44 -14.40 19.11
C GLN A 127 -3.14 -14.59 17.63
N THR A 128 -2.32 -13.71 17.07
CA THR A 128 -1.88 -13.83 15.68
C THR A 128 -0.99 -15.06 15.48
N LEU A 129 -0.03 -15.29 16.38
CA LEU A 129 0.86 -16.46 16.32
C LEU A 129 0.08 -17.78 16.40
N SER A 130 -0.99 -17.86 17.21
CA SER A 130 -1.78 -19.08 17.34
C SER A 130 -2.60 -19.40 16.09
N VAL A 131 -3.14 -18.38 15.41
CA VAL A 131 -3.81 -18.53 14.10
C VAL A 131 -2.81 -18.98 13.04
N VAL A 132 -1.62 -18.37 13.00
CA VAL A 132 -0.58 -18.75 12.05
C VAL A 132 -0.10 -20.19 12.29
N GLN A 133 0.09 -20.60 13.53
CA GLN A 133 0.44 -21.98 13.87
C GLN A 133 -0.63 -22.99 13.40
N HIS A 134 -1.91 -22.62 13.46
CA HIS A 134 -2.99 -23.45 12.90
C HIS A 134 -2.97 -23.47 11.37
N MET A 135 -2.78 -22.32 10.71
CA MET A 135 -2.75 -22.23 9.24
C MET A 135 -1.53 -22.95 8.64
N MET A 136 -0.42 -22.99 9.36
CA MET A 136 0.84 -23.62 8.96
C MET A 136 0.86 -25.14 9.13
N GLN A 137 -0.23 -25.79 9.52
CA GLN A 137 -0.35 -27.26 9.53
C GLN A 137 -0.42 -27.88 8.11
N GLN A 138 -0.12 -27.11 7.06
CA GLN A 138 -0.02 -27.58 5.68
C GLN A 138 1.17 -28.55 5.56
N PRO A 139 0.96 -29.81 5.14
CA PRO A 139 2.05 -30.78 4.99
C PRO A 139 3.14 -30.27 4.04
N GLY A 140 4.40 -30.31 4.50
CA GLY A 140 5.57 -30.02 3.68
C GLY A 140 5.98 -28.54 3.59
N TRP A 141 5.38 -27.63 4.36
CA TRP A 141 5.85 -26.24 4.49
C TRP A 141 6.07 -25.88 5.95
N PHE A 142 7.16 -25.17 6.25
CA PHE A 142 7.43 -24.66 7.59
C PHE A 142 7.64 -23.14 7.58
N GLN A 143 7.24 -22.50 8.68
CA GLN A 143 7.41 -21.07 8.88
C GLN A 143 8.87 -20.73 9.20
N ARG A 144 9.45 -19.79 8.47
CA ARG A 144 10.77 -19.21 8.77
C ARG A 144 10.67 -18.02 9.70
N ARG A 145 9.78 -17.07 9.39
CA ARG A 145 9.54 -15.88 10.20
C ARG A 145 8.19 -15.26 9.88
N MET A 146 7.72 -14.41 10.78
CA MET A 146 6.50 -13.64 10.61
C MET A 146 6.79 -12.18 10.94
N ASN A 147 6.36 -11.28 10.05
CA ASN A 147 6.46 -9.84 10.23
C ASN A 147 5.04 -9.27 10.23
N CYS A 148 4.61 -8.71 11.36
CA CYS A 148 3.30 -8.07 11.49
C CYS A 148 3.47 -6.57 11.66
N VAL A 149 2.73 -5.82 10.85
CA VAL A 149 2.69 -4.36 10.92
C VAL A 149 1.31 -3.93 11.40
N ASN A 150 1.26 -3.18 12.50
CA ASN A 150 0.03 -2.70 13.10
C ASN A 150 -0.57 -1.56 12.26
N VAL A 151 -1.64 -1.86 11.54
CA VAL A 151 -2.34 -0.95 10.63
C VAL A 151 -3.09 0.12 11.42
N SER A 152 -3.72 -0.25 12.54
CA SER A 152 -4.40 0.71 13.43
C SER A 152 -3.44 1.80 13.91
N LEU A 153 -2.20 1.44 14.26
CA LEU A 153 -1.16 2.38 14.67
C LEU A 153 -0.72 3.28 13.50
N ILE A 154 -0.58 2.75 12.28
CA ILE A 154 -0.27 3.54 11.09
C ILE A 154 -1.35 4.61 10.86
N ILE A 155 -2.63 4.25 10.92
CA ILE A 155 -3.74 5.20 10.73
C ILE A 155 -3.69 6.31 11.79
N ARG A 156 -3.49 5.95 13.07
CA ARG A 156 -3.33 6.94 14.16
C ARG A 156 -2.15 7.88 13.91
N ARG A 157 -1.02 7.36 13.40
CA ARG A 157 0.16 8.17 13.05
C ARG A 157 -0.13 9.14 11.90
N ILE A 158 -0.82 8.68 10.85
CA ILE A 158 -1.22 9.54 9.73
C ILE A 158 -2.15 10.66 10.20
N ARG A 159 -3.16 10.33 11.02
CA ARG A 159 -4.09 11.32 11.60
C ARG A 159 -3.36 12.33 12.48
N ARG A 160 -2.37 11.89 13.28
CA ARG A 160 -1.51 12.80 14.06
C ARG A 160 -0.68 13.71 13.15
N ALA A 161 -0.02 13.15 12.12
CA ALA A 161 0.76 13.94 11.18
C ALA A 161 -0.09 14.97 10.43
N ALA A 162 -1.36 14.67 10.15
CA ALA A 162 -2.31 15.63 9.58
C ALA A 162 -2.61 16.78 10.54
N ASN A 163 -2.81 16.50 11.83
CA ASN A 163 -2.99 17.54 12.83
C ASN A 163 -1.74 18.44 12.93
N ASP A 164 -0.55 17.85 13.03
CA ASP A 164 0.71 18.58 13.09
C ASP A 164 0.93 19.44 11.83
N TYR A 165 0.56 18.91 10.65
CA TYR A 165 0.58 19.66 9.39
C TYR A 165 -0.40 20.85 9.42
N ASN A 166 -1.59 20.67 9.98
CA ASN A 166 -2.66 21.66 9.98
C ASN A 166 -2.42 22.82 10.95
N GLU A 167 -1.65 22.63 12.03
CA GLU A 167 -1.39 23.65 13.08
C GLU A 167 -0.93 25.00 12.52
N HIS A 168 -0.22 25.00 11.39
CA HIS A 168 0.41 26.19 10.82
C HIS A 168 -0.14 26.55 9.42
N LYS A 169 -1.31 26.02 9.06
CA LYS A 169 -1.86 26.11 7.71
C LYS A 169 -3.19 26.86 7.66
N PRO A 170 -3.42 27.67 6.60
CA PRO A 170 -4.72 28.27 6.36
C PRO A 170 -5.76 27.17 6.13
N VAL A 171 -7.03 27.44 6.47
CA VAL A 171 -8.11 26.43 6.49
C VAL A 171 -8.26 25.73 5.14
N GLU A 172 -8.03 26.45 4.04
CA GLU A 172 -8.12 25.93 2.67
C GLU A 172 -7.03 24.90 2.32
N GLU A 173 -5.91 24.89 3.05
CA GLU A 173 -4.80 23.94 2.89
C GLU A 173 -4.85 22.78 3.91
N GLN A 174 -5.77 22.84 4.89
CA GLN A 174 -5.87 21.84 5.94
C GLN A 174 -6.35 20.49 5.39
N ILE A 175 -5.76 19.43 5.93
CA ILE A 175 -6.11 18.05 5.59
C ILE A 175 -7.20 17.59 6.54
N ASP A 176 -8.42 17.42 6.02
CA ASP A 176 -9.49 16.75 6.75
C ASP A 176 -9.41 15.24 6.53
N LEU A 177 -9.03 14.53 7.59
CA LEU A 177 -9.01 13.08 7.63
C LEU A 177 -10.16 12.49 8.46
N SER A 178 -11.17 13.28 8.87
CA SER A 178 -12.27 12.80 9.72
C SER A 178 -13.03 11.60 9.14
N THR A 179 -13.12 11.52 7.81
CA THR A 179 -13.68 10.36 7.12
C THR A 179 -12.78 9.13 7.19
N PRO A 180 -13.32 7.91 7.21
CA PRO A 180 -12.50 6.70 7.25
C PRO A 180 -11.70 6.55 5.94
N PHE A 181 -10.50 5.98 6.04
CA PHE A 181 -9.60 5.80 4.89
C PHE A 181 -10.10 4.74 3.91
N MET A 182 -11.02 3.88 4.38
CA MET A 182 -11.75 2.86 3.65
C MET A 182 -13.19 2.81 4.15
N PRO A 183 -14.19 2.52 3.29
CA PRO A 183 -15.54 2.25 3.77
C PRO A 183 -15.56 1.08 4.75
N PHE A 184 -16.48 1.08 5.71
CA PHE A 184 -16.53 0.05 6.74
C PHE A 184 -16.90 -1.33 6.17
N PRO A 185 -16.33 -2.42 6.71
CA PRO A 185 -16.67 -3.77 6.30
C PRO A 185 -18.18 -4.04 6.31
N GLY A 186 -18.68 -4.74 5.29
CA GLY A 186 -20.09 -5.10 5.18
C GLY A 186 -21.00 -4.06 4.52
N THR A 187 -20.54 -2.81 4.35
CA THR A 187 -21.27 -1.78 3.57
C THR A 187 -21.26 -2.09 2.07
N ASP A 188 -22.25 -1.61 1.33
CA ASP A 188 -22.28 -1.81 -0.14
C ASP A 188 -21.17 -1.04 -0.85
N GLU A 189 -20.76 0.11 -0.29
CA GLU A 189 -19.59 0.86 -0.75
C GLU A 189 -18.30 0.02 -0.60
N TYR A 190 -18.11 -0.63 0.55
CA TYR A 190 -17.01 -1.56 0.77
C TYR A 190 -17.03 -2.73 -0.22
N LYS A 191 -18.18 -3.40 -0.38
CA LYS A 191 -18.30 -4.55 -1.30
C LYS A 191 -17.98 -4.16 -2.74
N THR A 192 -18.51 -3.02 -3.20
CA THR A 192 -18.28 -2.51 -4.56
C THR A 192 -16.80 -2.24 -4.82
N LEU A 193 -16.13 -1.70 -3.80
CA LEU A 193 -14.73 -1.31 -3.85
C LEU A 193 -13.77 -2.50 -3.73
N MET A 194 -14.15 -3.51 -2.95
CA MET A 194 -13.38 -4.75 -2.75
C MET A 194 -13.70 -5.84 -3.78
N ASP A 195 -14.62 -5.59 -4.72
CA ASP A 195 -14.98 -6.57 -5.76
C ASP A 195 -13.77 -6.96 -6.62
N ALA A 196 -13.65 -8.25 -6.97
CA ALA A 196 -12.55 -8.80 -7.75
C ALA A 196 -12.37 -8.11 -9.12
N ASP A 197 -13.44 -7.58 -9.70
CA ASP A 197 -13.36 -6.83 -10.96
C ASP A 197 -12.66 -5.47 -10.79
N TYR A 198 -12.70 -4.89 -9.59
CA TYR A 198 -11.93 -3.70 -9.25
C TYR A 198 -10.42 -3.95 -9.35
N PHE A 199 -9.95 -5.03 -8.70
CA PHE A 199 -8.54 -5.39 -8.68
C PHE A 199 -8.02 -5.79 -10.08
N LYS A 200 -8.85 -6.49 -10.87
CA LYS A 200 -8.54 -6.75 -12.29
C LYS A 200 -8.45 -5.46 -13.12
N GLN A 201 -9.34 -4.49 -12.88
CA GLN A 201 -9.29 -3.19 -13.57
C GLN A 201 -8.07 -2.37 -13.16
N ARG A 202 -7.68 -2.40 -11.88
CA ARG A 202 -6.43 -1.79 -11.39
C ARG A 202 -5.22 -2.35 -12.13
N ASP A 203 -5.09 -3.68 -12.21
CA ASP A 203 -3.94 -4.31 -12.85
C ASP A 203 -3.89 -3.98 -14.34
N LYS A 204 -5.04 -3.98 -15.03
CA LYS A 204 -5.15 -3.51 -16.43
C LYS A 204 -4.73 -2.05 -16.59
N ALA A 205 -5.19 -1.15 -15.72
CA ALA A 205 -4.85 0.28 -15.78
C ALA A 205 -3.34 0.51 -15.57
N VAL A 206 -2.72 -0.24 -14.67
CA VAL A 206 -1.25 -0.18 -14.47
C VAL A 206 -0.51 -0.68 -15.71
N ASP A 207 -0.96 -1.78 -16.32
CA ASP A 207 -0.37 -2.31 -17.55
C ASP A 207 -0.49 -1.32 -18.71
N GLU A 208 -1.62 -0.63 -18.84
CA GLU A 208 -1.82 0.41 -19.85
C GLU A 208 -0.92 1.62 -19.63
N VAL A 209 -0.78 2.11 -18.40
CA VAL A 209 0.16 3.18 -18.04
C VAL A 209 1.60 2.77 -18.37
N ASN A 210 1.97 1.52 -18.10
CA ASN A 210 3.29 1.02 -18.41
C ASN A 210 3.56 0.91 -19.92
N LYS A 211 2.55 0.52 -20.70
CA LYS A 211 2.63 0.56 -22.17
C LYS A 211 2.79 2.00 -22.67
N LEU A 212 2.07 2.96 -22.10
CA LEU A 212 2.15 4.37 -22.46
C LEU A 212 3.54 4.95 -22.16
N LYS A 213 4.08 4.71 -20.95
CA LYS A 213 5.44 5.12 -20.56
C LYS A 213 6.50 4.55 -21.51
N ARG A 214 6.39 3.28 -21.91
CA ARG A 214 7.31 2.67 -22.89
C ARG A 214 7.25 3.40 -24.22
N ARG A 215 6.05 3.70 -24.72
CA ARG A 215 5.86 4.47 -25.96
C ARG A 215 6.46 5.88 -25.86
N GLU A 216 6.29 6.57 -24.74
CA GLU A 216 6.89 7.90 -24.51
C GLU A 216 8.42 7.84 -24.47
N GLN A 217 8.99 6.84 -23.80
CA GLN A 217 10.44 6.62 -23.76
C GLN A 217 11.02 6.29 -25.13
N ASP A 218 10.31 5.48 -25.92
CA ASP A 218 10.70 5.18 -27.29
C ASP A 218 10.61 6.43 -28.17
N ALA A 219 9.53 7.21 -28.07
CA ALA A 219 9.38 8.47 -28.77
C ALA A 219 10.48 9.50 -28.43
N ALA A 220 10.85 9.61 -27.15
CA ALA A 220 11.96 10.46 -26.70
C ALA A 220 13.30 10.02 -27.33
N LYS A 221 13.60 8.71 -27.32
CA LYS A 221 14.81 8.17 -27.96
C LYS A 221 14.83 8.41 -29.48
N PHE A 222 13.68 8.32 -30.15
CA PHE A 222 13.57 8.63 -31.57
C PHE A 222 13.76 10.12 -31.84
N GLY A 223 13.21 11.00 -30.99
CA GLY A 223 13.41 12.45 -31.06
C GLY A 223 14.88 12.86 -30.86
N ASP A 224 15.56 12.25 -29.89
CA ASP A 224 16.99 12.51 -29.63
C ASP A 224 17.86 12.02 -30.80
N LYS A 225 17.55 10.86 -31.39
CA LYS A 225 18.22 10.38 -32.60
C LYS A 225 17.98 11.29 -33.82
N ALA A 226 16.75 11.78 -33.99
CA ALA A 226 16.44 12.70 -35.08
C ALA A 226 17.17 14.04 -34.93
N ARG A 227 17.29 14.58 -33.71
CA ARG A 227 18.10 15.79 -33.44
C ARG A 227 19.60 15.57 -33.70
N ALA A 228 20.13 14.40 -33.34
CA ALA A 228 21.53 14.06 -33.60
C ALA A 228 21.85 13.94 -35.11
N LEU A 229 20.87 13.52 -35.92
CA LEU A 229 20.99 13.43 -37.39
C LEU A 229 20.87 14.78 -38.11
N VAL A 230 20.21 15.78 -37.52
CA VAL A 230 20.08 17.13 -38.09
C VAL A 230 21.30 18.01 -37.79
N LEU A 231 22.14 17.59 -36.85
CA LEU A 231 23.38 18.29 -36.43
C LEU A 231 24.66 17.72 -37.07
N GLN A 232 24.53 16.76 -38.00
CA GLN A 232 25.61 16.26 -38.87
C GLN A 232 25.48 16.87 -40.26
#